data_AF-A0A2D8EMW4-F1
#
_entry.id   AF-A0A2D8EMW4-F1
#
_cell.length_a   1.000
_cell.length_b   1.000
_cell.length_c   1.000
_cell.angle_alpha   90.00
_cell.angle_beta   90.00
_cell.angle_gamma   90.00
#
_symmetry.space_group_name_H-M   'P 1'
#
loop_
_entity.id
_entity.type
_entity.pdbx_description
1 polymer ?
#
loop_
_entity_poly.entity_id
_entity_poly.type
_entity_poly.pdbx_seq_one_letter_code
_entity_poly.pdbx_strand_id
1 'polypeptide(L)' 'MYDIDTISAINDLIKKEIEVAKENIIYSIDTQEGLQYARGKINALETLLQELKNLRNREDL' A
#
# COMPACT_ATOMS: atom_id res chain seq x y z
N MET A 1 -1.09 -5.00 -22.90
CA MET A 1 -0.40 -3.81 -22.38
C MET A 1 -1.34 -3.25 -21.33
N TYR A 2 -1.06 -3.52 -20.05
CA TYR A 2 -1.80 -2.83 -19.00
C TYR A 2 -1.59 -1.32 -19.18
N ASP A 3 -2.65 -0.56 -18.92
CA ASP A 3 -2.55 0.89 -18.98
C ASP A 3 -1.56 1.37 -17.89
N ILE A 4 -0.40 1.85 -18.32
CA ILE A 4 0.69 2.32 -17.44
C ILE A 4 0.17 3.44 -16.52
N ASP A 5 -0.78 4.24 -17.00
CA ASP A 5 -1.41 5.30 -16.23
C ASP A 5 -2.28 4.71 -15.11
N THR A 6 -3.04 3.65 -15.40
CA THR A 6 -3.80 2.90 -14.39
C THR A 6 -2.88 2.29 -13.32
N ILE A 7 -1.77 1.66 -13.69
CA ILE A 7 -0.81 1.09 -12.71
C ILE A 7 -0.21 2.21 -11.83
N SER A 8 0.14 3.34 -12.42
CA SER A 8 0.70 4.49 -11.69
C SER A 8 -0.33 5.08 -10.72
N ALA A 9 -1.59 5.24 -11.16
CA ALA A 9 -2.67 5.73 -10.31
C ALA A 9 -2.92 4.80 -9.10
N ILE A 10 -2.91 3.48 -9.32
CA ILE A 10 -3.05 2.50 -8.23
C ILE A 10 -1.87 2.60 -7.26
N ASN A 11 -0.63 2.71 -7.76
CA ASN A 11 0.55 2.86 -6.90
C ASN A 11 0.44 4.09 -6.00
N ASP A 12 -0.02 5.22 -6.52
CA ASP A 12 -0.13 6.45 -5.75
C ASP A 12 -1.29 6.39 -4.74
N LEU A 13 -2.39 5.73 -5.09
CA LEU A 13 -3.47 5.44 -4.14
C LEU A 13 -2.98 4.57 -2.97
N ILE A 14 -2.23 3.50 -3.25
CA ILE A 14 -1.68 2.61 -2.22
C ILE A 14 -0.74 3.37 -1.29
N LYS A 15 0.17 4.18 -1.83
CA LYS A 15 1.07 5.02 -1.01
C LYS A 15 0.28 5.97 -0.10
N LYS A 16 -0.76 6.62 -0.63
CA LYS A 16 -1.63 7.50 0.16
C LYS A 16 -2.29 6.73 1.31
N GLU A 17 -2.81 5.54 1.05
CA GLU A 17 -3.42 4.69 2.09
C GLU A 17 -2.44 4.25 3.17
N ILE A 18 -1.18 4.01 2.83
CA ILE A 18 -0.11 3.73 3.81
C ILE A 18 0.10 4.95 4.71
N GLU A 19 0.19 6.15 4.15
CA GLU A 19 0.37 7.37 4.96
C GLU A 19 -0.83 7.64 5.86
N VAL A 20 -2.05 7.47 5.37
CA VAL A 20 -3.27 7.57 6.19
C VAL A 20 -3.26 6.54 7.33
N ALA A 21 -2.82 5.30 7.07
CA ALA A 21 -2.70 4.28 8.10
C ALA A 21 -1.65 4.65 9.16
N LYS A 22 -0.53 5.25 8.77
CA LYS A 22 0.50 5.75 9.70
C LYS A 22 -0.01 6.91 10.55
N GLU A 23 -0.72 7.87 9.96
CA GLU A 23 -1.35 8.97 10.69
C GLU A 23 -2.36 8.44 11.71
N ASN A 24 -3.21 7.49 11.29
CA ASN A 24 -4.19 6.84 12.17
C ASN A 24 -3.52 6.15 13.36
N ILE A 25 -2.37 5.48 13.15
CA ILE A 25 -1.57 4.90 14.24
C ILE A 25 -1.15 5.95 15.27
N ILE A 26 -0.73 7.13 14.82
CA ILE A 26 -0.22 8.20 15.70
C ILE A 26 -1.36 8.89 16.46
N TYR A 27 -2.47 9.17 15.76
CA TYR A 27 -3.49 10.09 16.27
C TYR A 27 -4.74 9.40 16.84
N SER A 28 -4.96 8.11 16.57
CA SER A 28 -6.27 7.50 16.81
C SER A 28 -6.22 6.08 17.38
N ILE A 29 -5.06 5.42 17.37
CA ILE A 29 -4.92 4.06 17.92
C ILE A 29 -4.38 4.14 19.35
N ASP A 30 -5.16 3.62 20.29
CA ASP A 30 -4.85 3.58 21.72
C ASP A 30 -4.80 2.14 22.28
N THR A 31 -5.04 1.13 21.43
CA THR A 31 -5.03 -0.29 21.78
C THR A 31 -3.95 -1.07 21.04
N GLN A 32 -3.45 -2.12 21.67
CA GLN A 32 -2.46 -3.01 21.07
C GLN A 32 -3.05 -3.78 19.88
N GLU A 33 -4.32 -4.20 19.97
CA GLU A 33 -5.05 -4.85 18.89
C GLU A 33 -5.19 -3.91 17.68
N GLY A 34 -5.54 -2.65 17.92
CA GLY A 34 -5.61 -1.63 16.87
C GLY A 34 -4.26 -1.44 16.19
N LEU A 35 -3.17 -1.35 16.96
CA LEU A 35 -1.82 -1.23 16.43
C LEU A 35 -1.44 -2.44 15.57
N GLN A 36 -1.77 -3.64 16.02
CA GLN A 36 -1.49 -4.88 15.29
C GLN A 36 -2.29 -4.99 13.99
N TYR A 37 -3.55 -4.55 14.01
CA TYR A 37 -4.37 -4.45 12.80
C TYR A 37 -3.77 -3.45 11.80
N ALA A 38 -3.42 -2.25 12.23
CA ALA A 38 -2.85 -1.22 11.37
C ALA A 38 -1.50 -1.65 10.77
N ARG A 39 -0.65 -2.32 11.56
CA ARG A 39 0.58 -2.95 11.07
C ARG A 39 0.29 -4.00 10.00
N GLY A 40 -0.72 -4.84 10.19
CA GLY A 40 -1.16 -5.82 9.20
C GLY A 40 -1.62 -5.16 7.89
N LYS A 41 -2.41 -4.08 7.98
CA LYS A 41 -2.86 -3.29 6.82
C LYS A 41 -1.68 -2.72 6.04
N ILE A 42 -0.71 -2.10 6.72
CA ILE A 42 0.48 -1.52 6.07
C ILE A 42 1.28 -2.61 5.34
N ASN A 43 1.56 -3.74 6.00
CA ASN A 43 2.32 -4.84 5.38
C ASN A 43 1.63 -5.38 4.10
N ALA A 44 0.31 -5.49 4.11
CA ALA A 44 -0.45 -5.93 2.94
C ALA A 44 -0.35 -4.94 1.77
N LEU A 45 -0.44 -3.63 2.05
CA LEU A 45 -0.30 -2.57 1.06
C LEU A 45 1.12 -2.52 0.47
N GLU A 46 2.15 -2.68 1.30
CA GLU A 46 3.54 -2.75 0.84
C GLU A 46 3.81 -3.98 -0.04
N THR A 47 3.21 -5.12 0.32
CA THR A 47 3.28 -6.34 -0.48
C THR A 47 2.63 -6.15 -1.84
N LEU A 48 1.43 -5.56 -1.88
CA LEU A 48 0.73 -5.25 -3.12
C LEU A 48 1.55 -4.30 -4.01
N LEU A 49 2.21 -3.31 -3.43
CA LEU A 49 3.08 -2.39 -4.17
C LEU A 49 4.26 -3.12 -4.84
N GLN A 50 4.86 -4.11 -4.15
CA GLN A 50 5.91 -4.94 -4.72
C GLN A 50 5.38 -5.83 -5.85
N GLU A 51 4.19 -6.42 -5.69
CA GLU A 51 3.57 -7.24 -6.73
C GLU A 51 3.27 -6.43 -8.00
N LEU A 52 2.74 -5.21 -7.86
CA LEU A 52 2.51 -4.30 -8.99
C LEU A 52 3.81 -3.90 -9.68
N LYS A 53 4.88 -3.65 -8.92
CA LYS A 53 6.21 -3.38 -9.48
C LYS A 53 6.74 -4.59 -10.26
N ASN A 54 6.58 -5.79 -9.72
CA ASN A 54 6.98 -7.02 -10.38
C ASN A 54 6.16 -7.28 -11.65
N LEU A 55 4.86 -6.99 -11.63
CA LEU A 55 3.97 -7.11 -12.79
C LEU A 55 4.45 -6.20 -13.93
N ARG A 56 4.73 -4.93 -13.64
CA ARG A 56 5.25 -3.98 -14.63
C ARG A 56 6.57 -4.45 -15.23
N ASN A 57 7.52 -4.86 -14.39
CA ASN A 57 8.83 -5.34 -14.86
C ASN A 57 8.74 -6.62 -15.73
N ARG A 58 7.69 -7.42 -15.57
CA ARG A 58 7.43 -8.60 -16.42
C ARG A 58 6.81 -8.23 -17.77
N GLU A 59 6.09 -7.13 -17.86
CA GLU A 59 5.55 -6.61 -19.13
C GLU A 59 6.58 -5.80 -19.94
N ASP A 60 7.60 -5.23 -19.28
CA ASP A 60 8.69 -4.49 -19.93
C ASP A 60 9.78 -5.41 -20.58
N LEU A 61 9.57 -6.74 -20.60
CA LEU A 61 10.41 -7.78 -21.22
C LEU A 61 9.75 -8.37 -22.48
#